data_AF-A0A842WGA4-F1
#
_entry.id   AF-A0A842WGA4-F1
#
_cell.length_a   1.000
_cell.length_b   1.000
_cell.length_c   1.000
_cell.angle_alpha   90.00
_cell.angle_beta   90.00
_cell.angle_gamma   90.00
#
_symmetry.space_group_name_H-M   'P 1'
#
loop_
_entity.id
_entity.type
_entity.pdbx_description
1 polymer ?
#
loop_
_entity_poly.entity_id
_entity_poly.type
_entity_poly.pdbx_seq_one_letter_code
_entity_poly.pdbx_strand_id
1 'polypeptide(L)' 'MYLKVSEKEGNRIVAACDRELLGKVFVEGEAMLDLETYREFYAGGEATEEDVGKALEKFSSANLV' A
#
# COMPACT_ATOMS: atom_id res chain seq x y z
N MET A 1 4.76 -2.90 -8.78
CA MET A 1 4.05 -2.62 -7.52
C MET A 1 2.69 -2.01 -7.83
N TYR A 2 1.79 -1.93 -6.86
CA TYR A 2 0.63 -1.04 -6.86
C TYR A 2 0.90 0.13 -5.94
N LEU A 3 0.43 1.32 -6.30
CA LEU A 3 0.58 2.55 -5.51
C LEU A 3 -0.76 3.28 -5.41
N LYS A 4 -1.18 3.55 -4.18
CA LYS A 4 -2.33 4.40 -3.86
C LYS A 4 -1.89 5.55 -2.97
N VAL A 5 -2.15 6.77 -3.41
CA VAL A 5 -1.96 7.98 -2.61
C VAL A 5 -3.33 8.52 -2.25
N SER A 6 -3.57 8.72 -0.96
CA SER A 6 -4.82 9.30 -0.44
C SER A 6 -4.49 10.51 0.41
N GLU A 7 -5.30 11.57 0.29
CA GLU A 7 -5.16 12.77 1.11
C GLU A 7 -6.46 13.00 1.88
N LYS A 8 -6.37 13.10 3.20
CA LYS A 8 -7.49 13.41 4.08
C LYS A 8 -7.04 14.41 5.14
N GLU A 9 -7.70 15.57 5.20
CA GLU A 9 -7.42 16.61 6.20
C GLU A 9 -5.95 17.05 6.22
N GLY A 10 -5.31 17.11 5.04
CA GLY A 10 -3.88 17.44 4.91
C GLY A 10 -2.93 16.29 5.26
N ASN A 11 -3.44 15.13 5.66
CA ASN A 11 -2.62 13.93 5.86
C ASN A 11 -2.52 13.15 4.56
N ARG A 12 -1.30 13.09 4.01
CA ARG A 12 -0.98 12.34 2.79
C ARG A 12 -0.54 10.92 3.14
N ILE A 13 -1.38 9.95 2.84
CA ILE A 13 -1.12 8.53 3.09
C ILE A 13 -0.65 7.88 1.79
N VAL A 14 0.49 7.20 1.85
CA VAL A 14 1.05 6.43 0.74
C VAL A 14 0.91 4.94 1.06
N ALA A 15 0.24 4.18 0.19
CA ALA A 15 0.15 2.74 0.28
C ALA A 15 0.78 2.11 -0.97
N ALA A 16 1.77 1.24 -0.78
CA ALA A 16 2.37 0.47 -1.85
C ALA A 16 2.36 -1.03 -1.51
N CYS A 17 2.10 -1.87 -2.51
CA CYS A 17 2.05 -3.32 -2.34
C CYS A 17 2.64 -4.01 -3.56
N ASP A 18 3.50 -5.01 -3.35
CA ASP A 18 4.02 -5.84 -4.43
C ASP A 18 2.91 -6.64 -5.11
N ARG A 19 3.03 -6.77 -6.44
CA ARG A 19 1.94 -7.32 -7.26
C ARG A 19 1.66 -8.78 -6.91
N GLU A 20 2.71 -9.53 -6.60
CA GLU A 20 2.61 -10.92 -6.19
C GLU A 20 2.03 -11.12 -4.79
N LEU A 21 1.90 -10.08 -3.97
CA LEU A 21 1.38 -10.17 -2.61
C LEU A 21 -0.12 -9.85 -2.56
N LEU A 22 -0.60 -8.94 -3.40
CA LEU A 22 -2.01 -8.56 -3.43
C LEU A 22 -2.91 -9.79 -3.69
N GLY A 23 -3.95 -9.95 -2.86
CA GLY A 23 -4.83 -11.11 -2.88
C GLY A 23 -4.37 -12.33 -2.07
N LYS A 24 -3.24 -12.22 -1.35
CA LYS A 24 -2.79 -13.25 -0.41
C LYS A 24 -3.25 -12.96 1.02
N VAL A 25 -3.34 -14.03 1.81
CA VAL A 25 -3.57 -13.97 3.26
C VAL A 25 -2.36 -14.54 3.97
N PHE A 26 -1.77 -13.76 4.88
CA PHE A 26 -0.65 -14.18 5.72
C PHE A 26 -1.12 -14.28 7.17
N VAL A 27 -0.72 -15.34 7.87
CA VAL A 27 -1.11 -15.59 9.26
C VAL A 27 0.14 -15.91 10.08
N GLU A 28 0.33 -15.20 11.18
CA GLU A 28 1.42 -15.42 12.13
C GLU A 28 0.87 -15.36 13.56
N GLY A 29 0.73 -16.54 14.20
CA GLY A 29 0.08 -16.65 15.51
C GLY A 29 -1.37 -16.17 15.45
N GLU A 30 -1.69 -15.13 16.23
CA GLU A 30 -3.00 -14.47 16.25
C GLU A 30 -3.13 -13.32 15.24
N ALA A 31 -2.03 -12.92 14.58
CA ALA A 31 -2.03 -11.86 13.59
C ALA A 31 -2.40 -12.37 12.19
N MET A 32 -3.23 -11.60 11.48
CA MET A 32 -3.62 -11.90 10.10
C MET A 32 -3.49 -10.63 9.24
N LEU A 33 -2.78 -10.76 8.12
CA LEU A 33 -2.72 -9.77 7.06
C LEU A 33 -3.45 -10.32 5.83
N ASP A 34 -4.68 -9.85 5.62
CA ASP A 34 -5.54 -10.28 4.53
C ASP A 34 -5.54 -9.24 3.38
N LEU A 35 -4.69 -9.46 2.38
CA LEU A 35 -4.57 -8.59 1.21
C LEU A 35 -5.59 -8.91 0.11
N GLU A 36 -6.48 -9.88 0.30
CA GLU A 36 -7.63 -10.13 -0.58
C GLU A 36 -8.83 -9.29 -0.12
N THR A 37 -9.23 -9.45 1.15
CA THR A 37 -10.34 -8.71 1.75
C THR A 37 -10.06 -7.20 1.74
N TYR A 38 -8.83 -6.78 2.06
CA TYR A 38 -8.45 -5.38 2.15
C TYR A 38 -7.69 -4.87 0.93
N ARG A 39 -7.78 -5.56 -0.22
CA ARG A 39 -7.09 -5.18 -1.47
C ARG A 39 -7.29 -3.71 -1.85
N GLU A 40 -8.48 -3.16 -1.61
CA GLU A 40 -8.85 -1.76 -1.93
C GLU A 40 -7.98 -0.72 -1.20
N PHE A 41 -7.32 -1.09 -0.11
CA PHE A 41 -6.35 -0.23 0.55
C PHE A 41 -5.10 -0.01 -0.31
N TYR A 42 -4.69 -1.02 -1.08
CA TYR A 42 -3.49 -1.00 -1.93
C TYR A 42 -3.77 -0.97 -3.43
N ALA A 43 -5.00 -1.25 -3.87
CA ALA A 43 -5.43 -1.32 -5.27
C ALA A 43 -5.51 0.08 -5.91
N GLY A 44 -4.39 0.80 -5.91
CA GLY A 44 -4.17 1.96 -6.76
C GLY A 44 -3.62 1.56 -8.12
N GLY A 45 -2.98 2.51 -8.81
CA GLY A 45 -2.39 2.26 -10.13
C GLY A 45 -1.14 1.39 -10.07
N GLU A 46 -0.81 0.73 -11.17
CA GLU A 46 0.52 0.12 -11.32
C GLU A 46 1.60 1.20 -11.23
N ALA A 47 2.66 0.90 -10.46
CA ALA A 47 3.76 1.82 -10.20
C ALA A 47 5.11 1.11 -10.21
N THR A 48 6.13 1.87 -10.58
CA THR A 48 7.55 1.53 -10.47
C THR A 48 8.11 1.92 -9.11
N GLU A 49 9.30 1.44 -8.77
CA GLU A 49 10.03 1.88 -7.57
C GLU A 49 10.28 3.40 -7.57
N GLU A 50 10.54 3.99 -8.74
CA GLU A 50 10.75 5.44 -8.88
C GLU A 50 9.47 6.22 -8.54
N ASP A 51 8.31 5.74 -8.97
CA ASP A 51 7.02 6.36 -8.67
C ASP A 51 6.72 6.32 -7.16
N VAL A 52 7.01 5.19 -6.51
CA VAL A 52 6.89 5.03 -5.05
C VAL A 52 7.87 5.96 -4.34
N GLY A 53 9.11 6.04 -4.80
CA GLY A 53 10.13 6.95 -4.26
C GLY A 53 9.66 8.40 -4.28
N LYS A 54 9.11 8.87 -5.42
CA LYS A 54 8.53 10.22 -5.54
C LYS A 54 7.35 10.44 -4.59
N ALA A 55 6.50 9.44 -4.39
CA ALA A 55 5.38 9.55 -3.45
C ALA A 55 5.87 9.68 -1.99
N LEU A 56 6.97 9.02 -1.64
CA LEU A 56 7.61 9.06 -0.32
C LEU A 56 8.42 10.34 -0.05
N GLU A 57 8.60 11.25 -1.00
CA GLU A 57 9.26 12.54 -0.73
C GLU A 57 8.41 13.45 0.18
N LYS A 58 7.08 13.30 0.14
CA LYS A 58 6.13 14.09 0.94
C LYS A 58 4.95 13.24 1.37
N PHE A 59 5.03 12.60 2.54
CA PHE A 59 3.95 11.81 3.11
C PHE A 59 3.82 12.08 4.61
N SER A 60 2.64 11.79 5.15
CA SER A 60 2.35 11.80 6.59
C SER A 60 2.47 10.40 7.18
N SER A 61 2.02 9.37 6.46
CA SER A 61 2.20 7.96 6.79
C SER A 61 2.35 7.09 5.54
N ALA A 62 3.11 6.01 5.66
CA ALA A 62 3.35 5.06 4.58
C ALA A 62 3.07 3.63 5.06
N ASN A 63 2.41 2.86 4.21
CA ASN A 63 2.21 1.42 4.39
C ASN A 63 2.80 0.71 3.18
N LEU A 64 3.82 -0.10 3.41
CA LEU A 64 4.62 -0.76 2.37
C LEU A 64 4.58 -2.25 2.67
N VAL A 65 4.06 -3.03 1.72
CA VAL A 65 3.86 -4.47 1.84
C VAL A 65 4.54 -5.22 0.72
#